data_AF-A0A026VRY2-F1
#
_entry.id   AF-A0A026VRY2-F1
#
_cell.length_a   1.000
_cell.length_b   1.000
_cell.length_c   1.000
_cell.angle_alpha   90.00
_cell.angle_beta   90.00
_cell.angle_gamma   90.00
#
_symmetry.space_group_name_H-M   'P 1'
#
loop_
_entity.id
_entity.type
_entity.pdbx_description
1 polymer ?
#
loop_
_entity_poly.entity_id
_entity_poly.type
_entity_poly.pdbx_seq_one_letter_code
_entity_poly.pdbx_strand_id
1 'polypeptide(L)'
;VKRLKRDYISLADLESEKPLTREKRLQLNAYGAALNAVNREEENYNVAHRTKMFNDELWEQEWYLQDTRTNKALPKLDLNVLPLYRLGITGRGIRIAVLDDGLEYTHDDLRNNYDATISYDINEGDYDPFPRYDTSGNPT
;
A
#
# COMPACT_ATOMS: atom_id res chain seq x y z
N VAL A 1 32.95 23.51 8.10
CA VAL A 1 31.51 23.19 8.03
C VAL A 1 31.38 21.84 7.33
N LYS A 2 30.93 20.80 8.04
CA LYS A 2 30.86 19.41 7.53
C LYS A 2 29.42 19.17 7.05
N ARG A 3 29.20 18.92 5.76
CA ARG A 3 27.89 18.53 5.21
C ARG A 3 27.70 17.02 5.38
N LEU A 4 26.57 16.61 5.94
CA LEU A 4 26.13 15.21 5.98
C LEU A 4 24.94 15.04 5.02
N LYS A 5 24.94 13.91 4.30
CA LYS A 5 23.88 13.48 3.37
C LYS A 5 22.60 13.24 4.18
N ARG A 6 21.42 13.46 3.57
CA ARG A 6 20.10 13.48 4.24
C ARG A 6 19.68 12.18 4.94
N ASP A 7 20.50 11.12 4.83
CA ASP A 7 20.16 9.76 5.25
C ASP A 7 21.21 9.17 6.22
N TYR A 8 21.93 10.01 6.96
CA TYR A 8 22.84 9.50 7.99
C TYR A 8 22.04 9.06 9.24
N ILE A 9 21.88 7.76 9.39
CA ILE A 9 21.28 7.11 10.58
C ILE A 9 22.41 6.67 11.52
N SER A 10 22.25 6.94 12.82
CA SER A 10 23.21 6.56 13.86
C SER A 10 23.19 5.04 14.06
N LEU A 11 24.36 4.42 14.25
CA LEU A 11 24.48 2.97 14.55
C LEU A 11 23.71 2.52 15.82
N ALA A 12 23.20 3.46 16.62
CA ALA A 12 22.33 3.19 17.77
C ALA A 12 20.85 2.95 17.40
N ASP A 13 20.42 3.28 16.18
CA ASP A 13 19.00 3.25 15.76
C ASP A 13 18.63 1.99 14.94
N LEU A 14 19.54 1.02 14.83
CA LEU A 14 19.38 -0.21 14.04
C LEU A 14 18.25 -1.14 14.52
N GLU A 15 17.67 -0.92 15.70
CA GLU A 15 16.47 -1.64 16.16
C GLU A 15 15.18 -1.18 15.45
N SER A 16 15.19 -0.02 14.78
CA SER A 16 14.02 0.53 14.05
C SER A 16 13.89 0.05 12.60
N GLU A 17 14.92 -0.60 12.04
CA GLU A 17 14.94 -1.12 10.66
C GLU A 17 14.43 -2.57 10.56
N LYS A 18 13.39 -2.93 11.32
CA LYS A 18 12.64 -4.13 10.95
C LYS A 18 11.85 -3.80 9.69
N PRO A 19 11.99 -4.56 8.57
CA PRO A 19 11.24 -4.29 7.36
C PRO A 19 9.76 -4.16 7.70
N LEU A 20 9.19 -2.97 7.46
CA LEU A 20 7.77 -2.76 7.67
C LEU A 20 7.05 -3.71 6.72
N THR A 21 6.49 -4.78 7.28
CA THR A 21 5.69 -5.72 6.51
C THR A 21 4.32 -5.06 6.37
N ARG A 22 4.17 -4.23 5.33
CA ARG A 22 2.91 -3.55 5.01
C ARG A 22 1.95 -4.55 4.39
N GLU A 23 1.42 -5.41 5.23
CA GLU A 23 0.34 -6.28 4.84
C GLU A 23 -0.96 -5.49 4.92
N LYS A 24 -1.56 -5.17 3.76
CA LYS A 24 -2.97 -4.75 3.68
C LYS A 24 -3.90 -5.94 4.00
N ARG A 25 -3.68 -6.60 5.15
CA ARG A 25 -4.32 -7.86 5.57
C ARG A 25 -4.71 -7.78 7.05
N LEU A 26 -5.93 -8.19 7.37
CA LEU A 26 -6.31 -8.55 8.74
C LEU A 26 -6.14 -10.06 8.92
N GLN A 27 -5.66 -10.49 10.08
CA GLN A 27 -5.57 -11.90 10.49
C GLN A 27 -6.98 -12.54 10.49
N LEU A 28 -7.08 -13.77 10.00
CA LEU A 28 -8.33 -14.52 9.79
C LEU A 28 -9.25 -14.58 11.05
N ASN A 29 -8.67 -14.45 12.24
CA ASN A 29 -9.37 -14.51 13.52
C ASN A 29 -10.22 -13.25 13.81
N ALA A 30 -10.00 -12.13 13.11
CA ALA A 30 -10.82 -10.93 13.22
C ALA A 30 -12.16 -11.05 12.45
N TYR A 31 -12.26 -11.97 11.46
CA TYR A 31 -13.44 -12.15 10.61
C TYR A 31 -14.62 -12.77 11.36
N GLY A 32 -14.36 -13.70 12.29
CA GLY A 32 -15.40 -14.30 13.13
C GLY A 32 -16.03 -13.31 14.11
N ALA A 33 -15.26 -12.33 14.59
CA ALA A 33 -15.77 -11.26 15.44
C ALA A 33 -16.60 -10.23 14.63
N ALA A 34 -16.15 -9.86 13.44
CA ALA A 34 -16.81 -8.87 12.58
C ALA A 34 -18.17 -9.35 12.04
N LEU A 35 -18.32 -10.63 11.68
CA LEU A 35 -19.59 -11.18 11.19
C LEU A 35 -20.68 -11.26 12.28
N ASN A 36 -20.29 -11.52 13.53
CA ASN A 36 -21.24 -11.58 14.65
C ASN A 36 -21.73 -10.20 15.11
N ALA A 37 -20.98 -9.13 14.80
CA ALA A 37 -21.34 -7.76 15.14
C ALA A 37 -22.42 -7.14 14.22
N VAL A 38 -22.70 -7.75 13.06
CA VAL A 38 -23.63 -7.22 12.06
C VAL A 38 -25.10 -7.30 12.51
N ASN A 39 -25.42 -8.10 13.54
CA ASN A 39 -26.81 -8.41 13.89
C ASN A 39 -27.41 -7.66 15.09
N ARG A 40 -26.70 -6.78 15.81
CA ARG A 40 -27.29 -5.96 16.89
C ARG A 40 -26.44 -4.70 17.11
N GLU A 41 -27.09 -3.54 17.02
CA GLU A 41 -26.62 -2.19 17.41
C GLU A 41 -26.00 -1.31 16.30
N GLU A 42 -26.86 -0.79 15.42
CA GLU A 42 -26.51 0.15 14.33
C GLU A 42 -26.07 1.57 14.77
N GLU A 43 -26.23 1.98 16.04
CA GLU A 43 -25.98 3.38 16.43
C GLU A 43 -24.78 3.64 17.36
N ASN A 44 -24.30 2.67 18.13
CA ASN A 44 -23.16 2.88 19.06
C ASN A 44 -21.80 2.38 18.56
N TYR A 45 -21.74 1.76 17.37
CA TYR A 45 -20.52 1.18 16.79
C TYR A 45 -19.60 2.19 16.06
N ASN A 46 -20.07 3.41 15.85
CA ASN A 46 -19.41 4.38 14.97
C ASN A 46 -18.23 5.14 15.62
N VAL A 47 -18.02 5.02 16.94
CA VAL A 47 -16.97 5.76 17.67
C VAL A 47 -15.79 4.86 18.06
N ALA A 48 -16.04 3.58 18.36
CA ALA A 48 -15.03 2.67 18.93
C ALA A 48 -14.36 1.70 17.92
N HIS A 49 -14.86 1.62 16.68
CA HIS A 49 -14.37 0.67 15.66
C HIS A 49 -13.90 1.34 14.36
N ARG A 50 -13.26 2.51 14.47
CA ARG A 50 -12.21 2.85 13.48
C ARG A 50 -10.98 1.99 13.76
N THR A 51 -11.14 0.66 13.82
CA THR A 51 -10.02 -0.26 13.77
C THR A 51 -9.29 0.09 12.49
N LYS A 52 -8.06 0.60 12.61
CA LYS A 52 -7.24 1.04 11.47
C LYS A 52 -7.07 -0.18 10.57
N MET A 53 -7.92 -0.28 9.54
CA MET A 53 -8.01 -1.44 8.66
C MET A 53 -6.67 -1.69 7.95
N PHE A 54 -5.88 -0.63 7.84
CA PHE A 54 -4.52 -0.62 7.35
C PHE A 54 -3.63 0.11 8.37
N ASN A 55 -2.43 -0.40 8.59
CA ASN A 55 -1.42 0.25 9.44
C ASN A 55 -0.51 1.22 8.65
N ASP A 56 -0.82 1.48 7.38
CA ASP A 56 -0.08 2.40 6.52
C ASP A 56 -0.07 3.83 7.09
N GLU A 57 1.10 4.46 7.07
CA GLU A 57 1.32 5.82 7.58
C GLU A 57 0.70 6.87 6.66
N LEU A 58 0.66 6.59 5.35
CA LEU A 58 0.10 7.46 4.33
C LEU A 58 -1.37 7.16 4.03
N TRP A 59 -2.00 6.20 4.72
CA TRP A 59 -3.41 5.80 4.52
C TRP A 59 -4.37 7.00 4.46
N GLU A 60 -4.23 7.96 5.37
CA GLU A 60 -5.12 9.13 5.44
C GLU A 60 -4.98 10.07 4.21
N GLN A 61 -3.95 9.87 3.38
CA GLN A 61 -3.69 10.63 2.16
C GLN A 61 -4.21 9.90 0.89
N GLU A 62 -4.55 8.62 0.99
CA GLU A 62 -5.06 7.80 -0.12
C GLU A 62 -6.57 8.03 -0.37
N TRP A 63 -6.95 9.29 -0.66
CA TRP A 63 -8.36 9.72 -0.81
C TRP A 63 -9.16 8.91 -1.84
N TYR A 64 -8.49 8.35 -2.84
CA TYR A 64 -9.09 7.53 -3.89
C TYR A 64 -9.55 6.15 -3.36
N LEU A 65 -9.00 5.67 -2.24
CA LEU A 65 -9.47 4.44 -1.58
C LEU A 65 -10.57 4.73 -0.56
N GLN A 66 -10.50 5.87 0.11
CA GLN A 66 -11.50 6.31 1.08
C GLN A 66 -11.64 7.83 1.09
N ASP A 67 -12.82 8.31 0.74
CA ASP A 67 -13.16 9.72 0.85
C ASP A 67 -13.46 10.07 2.32
N THR A 68 -12.56 10.82 2.94
CA THR A 68 -12.64 11.24 4.35
C THR A 68 -13.28 12.63 4.53
N ARG A 69 -13.75 13.27 3.45
CA ARG A 69 -14.37 14.60 3.52
C ARG A 69 -15.65 14.54 4.34
N THR A 70 -15.86 15.54 5.18
CA THR A 70 -16.98 15.60 6.13
C THR A 70 -18.24 16.23 5.55
N ASN A 71 -18.15 16.90 4.39
CA ASN A 71 -19.29 17.55 3.76
C ASN A 71 -20.20 16.51 3.08
N LYS A 72 -21.24 16.08 3.81
CA LYS A 72 -22.23 15.09 3.34
C LYS A 72 -23.09 15.55 2.15
N ALA A 73 -23.08 16.84 1.81
CA ALA A 73 -23.81 17.35 0.65
C ALA A 73 -23.08 17.06 -0.67
N LEU A 74 -21.80 16.68 -0.63
CA LEU A 74 -21.02 16.33 -1.81
C LEU A 74 -21.08 14.82 -2.07
N PRO A 75 -21.04 14.40 -3.34
CA PRO A 75 -20.86 12.99 -3.66
C PRO A 75 -19.49 12.51 -3.18
N LYS A 76 -19.43 11.24 -2.78
CA LYS A 76 -18.17 10.55 -2.52
C LYS A 76 -17.39 10.40 -3.82
N LEU A 77 -16.08 10.62 -3.75
CA LEU A 77 -15.18 10.54 -4.91
C LEU A 77 -14.14 9.42 -4.79
N ASP A 78 -14.39 8.42 -3.95
CA ASP A 78 -13.54 7.23 -3.82
C ASP A 78 -13.98 6.08 -4.75
N LEU A 79 -13.13 5.06 -4.86
CA LEU A 79 -13.40 3.85 -5.64
C LEU A 79 -14.43 2.90 -4.97
N ASN A 80 -14.91 3.22 -3.76
CA ASN A 80 -15.80 2.39 -2.96
C ASN A 80 -15.32 0.93 -2.79
N VAL A 81 -14.00 0.72 -2.59
CA VAL A 81 -13.38 -0.61 -2.52
C VAL A 81 -13.35 -1.21 -1.10
N LEU A 82 -13.54 -0.41 -0.06
CA LEU A 82 -13.48 -0.90 1.33
C LEU A 82 -14.47 -2.03 1.65
N PRO A 83 -15.72 -2.05 1.13
CA PRO A 83 -16.60 -3.20 1.33
C PRO A 83 -16.01 -4.50 0.79
N LEU A 84 -15.34 -4.49 -0.37
CA LEU A 84 -14.69 -5.66 -0.96
C LEU A 84 -13.51 -6.14 -0.12
N TYR A 85 -12.69 -5.21 0.36
CA TYR A 85 -11.57 -5.55 1.24
C TYR A 85 -12.03 -6.13 2.58
N ARG A 86 -13.15 -5.66 3.14
CA ARG A 86 -13.77 -6.28 4.33
C ARG A 86 -14.28 -7.70 4.08
N LEU A 87 -14.64 -8.02 2.85
CA LEU A 87 -14.97 -9.39 2.41
C LEU A 87 -13.72 -10.24 2.06
N GLY A 88 -12.51 -9.69 2.19
CA GLY A 88 -11.27 -10.37 1.84
C GLY A 88 -10.98 -10.44 0.34
N ILE A 89 -11.71 -9.68 -0.48
CA ILE A 89 -11.49 -9.60 -1.94
C ILE A 89 -10.39 -8.56 -2.19
N THR A 90 -9.15 -9.02 -2.39
CA THR A 90 -7.96 -8.15 -2.48
C THR A 90 -7.21 -8.22 -3.81
N GLY A 91 -7.72 -8.98 -4.79
CA GLY A 91 -6.99 -9.29 -6.03
C GLY A 91 -5.96 -10.43 -5.89
N ARG A 92 -5.97 -11.19 -4.79
CA ARG A 92 -5.08 -12.35 -4.60
C ARG A 92 -5.23 -13.35 -5.74
N GLY A 93 -4.10 -13.78 -6.31
CA GLY A 93 -4.06 -14.72 -7.44
C GLY A 93 -4.21 -14.06 -8.81
N ILE A 94 -4.45 -12.75 -8.86
CA ILE A 94 -4.40 -11.97 -10.09
C ILE A 94 -2.98 -11.45 -10.28
N ARG A 95 -2.48 -11.55 -11.52
CA ARG A 95 -1.21 -10.98 -11.95
C ARG A 95 -1.47 -9.81 -12.90
N ILE A 96 -0.76 -8.71 -12.71
CA ILE A 96 -0.93 -7.47 -13.47
C ILE A 96 0.42 -7.14 -14.10
N ALA A 97 0.43 -6.89 -15.41
CA ALA A 97 1.58 -6.31 -16.10
C ALA A 97 1.35 -4.80 -16.27
N VAL A 98 2.38 -4.02 -15.93
CA VAL A 98 2.40 -2.56 -16.11
C VAL A 98 3.42 -2.27 -17.21
N LEU A 99 2.99 -1.60 -18.28
CA LEU A 99 3.86 -1.18 -19.37
C LEU A 99 4.24 0.28 -19.14
N ASP A 100 5.48 0.51 -18.70
CA ASP A 100 6.02 1.81 -18.29
C ASP A 100 7.54 1.87 -18.51
N ASP A 101 8.21 2.90 -17.99
CA ASP A 101 9.66 3.11 -18.06
C ASP A 101 10.49 2.19 -17.14
N GLY A 102 9.86 1.53 -16.17
CA GLY A 102 10.49 0.57 -15.28
C GLY A 102 9.64 0.27 -14.04
N LEU A 103 10.17 -0.60 -13.17
CA LEU A 103 9.57 -0.95 -11.89
C LEU A 103 10.66 -1.13 -10.85
N GLU A 104 10.69 -0.26 -9.84
CA GLU A 104 11.58 -0.42 -8.68
C GLU A 104 11.08 -1.56 -7.77
N TYR A 105 11.26 -2.80 -8.21
CA TYR A 105 10.72 -3.98 -7.54
C TYR A 105 11.32 -4.23 -6.15
N THR A 106 12.44 -3.60 -5.81
CA THR A 106 13.05 -3.68 -4.47
C THR A 106 12.36 -2.76 -3.45
N HIS A 107 11.48 -1.85 -3.88
CA HIS A 107 10.77 -0.94 -2.99
C HIS A 107 9.92 -1.71 -1.96
N ASP A 108 9.86 -1.19 -0.73
CA ASP A 108 9.23 -1.87 0.40
C ASP A 108 7.76 -2.24 0.18
N ASP A 109 7.04 -1.39 -0.56
CA ASP A 109 5.62 -1.59 -0.90
C ASP A 109 5.38 -2.50 -2.10
N LEU A 110 6.42 -2.86 -2.85
CA LEU A 110 6.32 -3.62 -4.11
C LEU A 110 6.95 -5.00 -4.01
N ARG A 111 8.07 -5.14 -3.29
CA ARG A 111 8.91 -6.36 -3.27
C ARG A 111 8.17 -7.65 -2.97
N ASN A 112 7.13 -7.60 -2.13
CA ASN A 112 6.36 -8.78 -1.74
C ASN A 112 5.30 -9.19 -2.77
N ASN A 113 4.97 -8.30 -3.73
CA ASN A 113 3.96 -8.51 -4.77
C ASN A 113 4.55 -8.57 -6.19
N TYR A 114 5.87 -8.40 -6.33
CA TYR A 114 6.58 -8.51 -7.60
C TYR A 114 6.62 -9.96 -8.10
N ASP A 115 6.42 -10.14 -9.41
CA ASP A 115 6.52 -11.44 -10.09
C ASP A 115 7.47 -11.33 -11.29
N ALA A 116 8.73 -11.71 -11.07
CA ALA A 116 9.77 -11.69 -12.10
C ALA A 116 9.45 -12.55 -13.34
N THR A 117 8.53 -13.52 -13.24
CA THR A 117 8.17 -14.39 -14.37
C THR A 117 7.34 -13.69 -15.44
N ILE A 118 6.78 -12.52 -15.11
CA ILE A 118 5.99 -11.69 -16.01
C ILE A 118 6.60 -10.29 -16.22
N SER A 119 7.87 -10.11 -15.86
CA SER A 119 8.60 -8.85 -16.00
C SER A 119 9.69 -8.97 -17.05
N TYR A 120 9.85 -7.94 -17.86
CA TYR A 120 10.82 -7.89 -18.93
C TYR A 120 11.14 -6.44 -19.29
N ASP A 121 12.43 -6.12 -19.39
CA ASP A 121 12.92 -4.84 -19.91
C ASP A 121 13.10 -4.97 -21.42
N ILE A 122 12.23 -4.31 -22.19
CA ILE A 122 12.28 -4.31 -23.66
C ILE A 122 13.39 -3.41 -24.19
N ASN A 123 13.78 -2.37 -23.44
CA ASN A 123 14.81 -1.43 -23.87
C ASN A 123 16.18 -2.10 -23.90
N GLU A 124 16.44 -2.98 -22.94
CA GLU A 124 17.74 -3.64 -22.74
C GLU A 124 17.71 -5.13 -23.08
N GLY A 125 16.51 -5.68 -23.26
CA GLY A 125 16.29 -7.05 -23.68
C GLY A 125 16.54 -8.08 -22.58
N ASP A 126 16.45 -7.70 -21.31
CA ASP A 126 16.68 -8.55 -20.14
C ASP A 126 15.44 -8.65 -19.23
N TYR A 127 15.57 -9.38 -18.12
CA TYR A 127 14.48 -9.60 -17.15
C TYR A 127 14.53 -8.65 -15.95
N ASP A 128 15.37 -7.60 -15.99
CA ASP A 128 15.57 -6.66 -14.90
C ASP A 128 14.86 -5.32 -15.20
N PRO A 129 13.60 -5.13 -14.79
CA PRO A 129 12.84 -3.92 -15.09
C PRO A 129 13.27 -2.72 -14.23
N PHE A 130 14.42 -2.78 -13.56
CA PHE A 130 14.85 -1.74 -12.64
C PHE A 130 15.05 -0.41 -13.38
N PRO A 131 14.43 0.71 -12.93
CA PRO A 131 14.55 1.98 -13.62
C PRO A 131 16.00 2.43 -13.75
N ARG A 132 16.39 2.84 -14.96
CA ARG A 132 17.72 3.38 -15.24
C ARG A 132 17.63 4.89 -15.30
N TYR A 133 18.15 5.56 -14.26
CA TYR A 133 18.25 7.01 -14.25
C TYR A 133 19.45 7.44 -15.10
N ASP A 134 19.19 8.11 -16.21
CA ASP A 134 20.26 8.79 -16.94
C ASP A 134 20.85 9.93 -16.09
N THR A 135 22.10 10.30 -16.34
CA THR A 135 22.75 11.42 -15.63
C THR A 135 22.16 12.79 -15.95
N SER A 136 21.18 12.87 -16.85
CA SER A 136 20.53 14.09 -17.31
C SER A 136 19.22 14.38 -16.56
N GLY A 137 18.74 13.44 -15.74
CA GLY A 137 17.52 13.57 -14.95
C GLY A 137 16.24 13.57 -15.79
N ASN A 138 16.28 13.07 -17.02
CA ASN A 138 15.09 12.87 -17.84
C ASN A 138 14.77 11.38 -17.89
N PRO A 139 13.51 10.96 -17.64
CA PRO A 139 13.11 9.59 -17.90
C PRO A 139 13.22 9.33 -19.41
N THR A 140 13.87 8.23 -19.78
CA THR A 140 13.85 7.68 -21.15
C THR A 140 12.63 6.79 -21.33
#